data_AF-A0A2S4LFY8-F1
#
_entry.id   AF-A0A2S4LFY8-F1
#
_cell.length_a   1.000
_cell.length_b   1.000
_cell.length_c   1.000
_cell.angle_alpha   90.00
_cell.angle_beta   90.00
_cell.angle_gamma   90.00
#
_symmetry.space_group_name_H-M   'P 1'
#
loop_
_entity.id
_entity.type
_entity.pdbx_description
1 polymer ?
#
loop_
_entity_poly.entity_id
_entity_poly.type
_entity_poly.pdbx_seq_one_letter_code
_entity_poly.pdbx_strand_id
1 'polypeptide(L)'
;MRVRIHRGTREIGGTCVELEDSGARLLLDLGLPLDGEPDDTNRHPAIDGLTGGGDLLALVLSHGHRDHVGLAHLAGPDLPVAMGSATQRILQAAAAFVPDSYVPTNTITFAEGQTLTFGPFAVTPILVDHSAYDAYALLVEAGGQRLLYSGDLRAHGRKGALFERLVRDPPCGIDTLLLEGSSLGRLVDDRTFPSEAEIEDRFVGLFGDTAGMALVAASAQNIDRVVSLYRACKRTGRMLVLDLYAAEVLAATGNPRIPQSEWPGIAVFVPQHQRVRIKRTGRFDLIERHGANRIYDEQLAAMAPRAALLFRLSLLPDLDRAGCLVGARAIWSQWAGYLDQPRGQLLAADLAARGIPLSHAHTSGHASIPDLKRLAAAIAPRQLVPVHTFMPERFPALFGQNVTIREDGQWWDTAA
;
A
#
# COMPACT_ATOMS: atom_id res chain seq x y z
N MET A 1 -18.83 20.02 -12.10
CA MET A 1 -17.78 18.98 -12.08
C MET A 1 -18.19 17.75 -12.87
N ARG A 2 -17.31 17.31 -13.76
CA ARG A 2 -17.39 16.08 -14.56
C ARG A 2 -16.30 15.11 -14.13
N VAL A 3 -16.55 13.82 -14.32
CA VAL A 3 -15.66 12.73 -13.92
C VAL A 3 -15.45 11.77 -15.10
N ARG A 4 -14.25 11.24 -15.22
CA ARG A 4 -13.88 10.15 -16.12
C ARG A 4 -12.98 9.18 -15.37
N ILE A 5 -13.43 7.95 -15.17
CA ILE A 5 -12.54 6.87 -14.73
C ILE A 5 -11.84 6.36 -15.98
N HIS A 6 -10.52 6.49 -16.06
CA HIS A 6 -9.73 5.88 -17.14
C HIS A 6 -9.54 4.39 -16.91
N ARG A 7 -9.51 3.99 -15.64
CA ARG A 7 -9.30 2.61 -15.21
C ARG A 7 -9.83 2.39 -13.79
N GLY A 8 -10.47 1.23 -13.60
CA GLY A 8 -10.81 0.70 -12.27
C GLY A 8 -12.29 0.39 -12.08
N THR A 9 -13.15 0.56 -13.09
CA THR A 9 -14.56 0.17 -12.96
C THR A 9 -14.78 -1.34 -12.97
N ARG A 10 -13.88 -2.10 -13.62
CA ARG A 10 -13.95 -3.56 -13.78
C ARG A 10 -12.62 -4.27 -13.49
N GLU A 11 -11.67 -3.57 -12.88
CA GLU A 11 -10.38 -4.12 -12.48
C GLU A 11 -9.95 -3.62 -11.10
N ILE A 12 -9.12 -4.43 -10.43
CA ILE A 12 -8.45 -4.07 -9.18
C ILE A 12 -7.04 -3.62 -9.55
N GLY A 13 -6.69 -2.43 -9.05
CA GLY A 13 -5.45 -1.73 -9.33
C GLY A 13 -5.40 -1.02 -10.67
N GLY A 14 -4.43 -0.13 -10.80
CA GLY A 14 -4.31 0.74 -11.97
C GLY A 14 -5.20 1.99 -11.90
N THR A 15 -5.78 2.30 -10.73
CA THR A 15 -6.78 3.34 -10.61
C THR A 15 -6.29 4.68 -11.12
N CYS A 16 -7.16 5.32 -11.90
CA CYS A 16 -6.88 6.56 -12.58
C CYS A 16 -8.21 7.28 -12.83
N VAL A 17 -8.47 8.35 -12.08
CA VAL A 17 -9.73 9.10 -12.15
C VAL A 17 -9.43 10.55 -12.50
N GLU A 18 -10.05 11.06 -13.54
CA GLU A 18 -9.90 12.43 -14.00
C GLU A 18 -11.15 13.24 -13.69
N LEU A 19 -10.96 14.44 -13.17
CA LEU A 19 -12.01 15.41 -12.86
C LEU A 19 -11.86 16.62 -13.78
N GLU A 20 -12.98 17.20 -14.21
CA GLU A 20 -13.01 18.45 -14.98
C GLU A 20 -14.04 19.41 -14.39
N ASP A 21 -13.66 20.67 -14.26
CA ASP A 21 -14.57 21.77 -13.93
C ASP A 21 -14.02 23.07 -14.52
N SER A 22 -14.90 23.88 -15.12
CA SER A 22 -14.55 25.19 -15.65
C SER A 22 -13.36 25.19 -16.62
N GLY A 23 -13.18 24.10 -17.39
CA GLY A 23 -12.09 23.94 -18.34
C GLY A 23 -10.74 23.60 -17.73
N ALA A 24 -10.69 23.31 -16.43
CA ALA A 24 -9.50 22.80 -15.73
C ALA A 24 -9.69 21.34 -15.33
N ARG A 25 -8.59 20.57 -15.33
CA ARG A 25 -8.57 19.13 -15.03
C ARG A 25 -7.70 18.80 -13.83
N LEU A 26 -8.10 17.79 -13.07
CA LEU A 26 -7.36 17.24 -11.93
C LEU A 26 -7.34 15.72 -12.03
N LEU A 27 -6.18 15.10 -11.86
CA LEU A 27 -6.04 13.64 -11.89
C LEU A 27 -5.91 13.09 -10.46
N LEU A 28 -6.68 12.06 -10.13
CA LEU A 28 -6.61 11.31 -8.87
C LEU A 28 -6.05 9.92 -9.17
N ASP A 29 -4.90 9.64 -8.55
CA ASP A 29 -4.08 8.44 -8.77
C ASP A 29 -3.65 8.21 -10.24
N LEU A 30 -2.53 7.50 -10.40
CA LEU A 30 -2.03 7.04 -11.69
C LEU A 30 -1.36 5.68 -11.49
N GLY A 31 -2.21 4.68 -11.32
CA GLY A 31 -1.84 3.34 -10.90
C GLY A 31 -1.32 2.42 -12.00
N LEU A 32 -0.52 1.42 -11.61
CA LEU A 32 -0.21 0.27 -12.45
C LEU A 32 -1.19 -0.90 -12.16
N PRO A 33 -1.82 -1.53 -13.18
CA PRO A 33 -2.63 -2.73 -12.96
C PRO A 33 -1.87 -3.84 -12.24
N LEU A 34 -2.57 -4.67 -11.47
CA LEU A 34 -1.94 -5.74 -10.67
C LEU A 34 -1.21 -6.79 -11.51
N ASP A 35 -1.63 -6.99 -12.76
CA ASP A 35 -1.04 -7.89 -13.75
C ASP A 35 -0.29 -7.12 -14.86
N GLY A 36 -0.06 -5.82 -14.68
CA GLY A 36 0.58 -4.94 -15.64
C GLY A 36 2.07 -4.78 -15.39
N GLU A 37 2.82 -4.57 -16.48
CA GLU A 37 4.21 -4.13 -16.42
C GLU A 37 4.30 -2.62 -16.71
N PRO A 38 5.12 -1.84 -15.98
CA PRO A 38 5.21 -0.40 -16.18
C PRO A 38 5.54 0.02 -17.62
N ASP A 39 6.33 -0.78 -18.33
CA ASP A 39 6.80 -0.47 -19.68
C ASP A 39 5.82 -0.90 -20.78
N ASP A 40 4.71 -1.56 -20.44
CA ASP A 40 3.67 -1.91 -21.40
C ASP A 40 2.78 -0.70 -21.72
N THR A 41 3.23 0.07 -22.70
CA THR A 41 2.58 1.31 -23.16
C THR A 41 1.15 1.09 -23.65
N ASN A 42 0.79 -0.12 -24.08
CA ASN A 42 -0.59 -0.43 -24.50
C ASN A 42 -1.58 -0.37 -23.32
N ARG A 43 -1.08 -0.46 -22.09
CA ARG A 43 -1.87 -0.41 -20.87
C ARG A 43 -1.82 0.95 -20.18
N HIS A 44 -1.14 1.94 -20.75
CA HIS A 44 -1.12 3.30 -20.20
C HIS A 44 -2.44 4.03 -20.50
N PRO A 45 -3.04 4.74 -19.53
CA PRO A 45 -4.21 5.55 -19.80
C PRO A 45 -3.83 6.73 -20.71
N ALA A 46 -4.68 7.02 -21.71
CA ALA A 46 -4.47 8.12 -22.64
C ALA A 46 -4.95 9.44 -22.00
N ILE A 47 -4.01 10.17 -21.40
CA ILE A 47 -4.29 11.41 -20.67
C ILE A 47 -3.48 12.55 -21.29
N ASP A 48 -4.17 13.51 -21.89
CA ASP A 48 -3.56 14.72 -22.44
C ASP A 48 -3.04 15.61 -21.30
N GLY A 49 -1.84 16.17 -21.47
CA GLY A 49 -1.27 17.14 -20.52
C GLY A 49 -0.44 16.54 -19.39
N LEU A 50 -0.18 15.21 -19.37
CA LEU A 50 0.70 14.58 -18.36
C LEU A 50 2.11 15.18 -18.31
N THR A 51 2.59 15.73 -19.42
CA THR A 51 3.89 16.41 -19.49
C THR A 51 3.91 17.79 -18.82
N GLY A 52 2.75 18.31 -18.40
CA GLY A 52 2.59 19.63 -17.79
C GLY A 52 2.26 20.76 -18.78
N GLY A 53 2.03 21.97 -18.25
CA GLY A 53 1.86 23.20 -19.04
C GLY A 53 0.49 23.40 -19.70
N GLY A 54 -0.53 22.64 -19.29
CA GLY A 54 -1.89 22.70 -19.86
C GLY A 54 -2.99 22.93 -18.82
N ASP A 55 -4.18 22.45 -19.13
CA ASP A 55 -5.37 22.47 -18.27
C ASP A 55 -5.37 21.38 -17.19
N LEU A 56 -4.52 20.36 -17.30
CA LEU A 56 -4.27 19.40 -16.24
C LEU A 56 -3.38 20.03 -15.14
N LEU A 57 -4.01 20.36 -14.01
CA LEU A 57 -3.40 21.20 -12.99
C LEU A 57 -2.48 20.44 -12.02
N ALA A 58 -2.81 19.19 -11.70
CA ALA A 58 -2.03 18.35 -10.81
C ALA A 58 -2.46 16.87 -10.91
N LEU A 59 -1.55 15.99 -10.48
CA LEU A 59 -1.82 14.61 -10.10
C LEU A 59 -1.86 14.51 -8.57
N VAL A 60 -2.96 14.04 -7.98
CA VAL A 60 -3.14 13.87 -6.54
C VAL A 60 -3.18 12.38 -6.22
N LEU A 61 -2.22 11.91 -5.42
CA LEU A 61 -2.11 10.51 -5.03
C LEU A 61 -2.78 10.26 -3.67
N SER A 62 -3.65 9.27 -3.60
CA SER A 62 -4.32 8.84 -2.38
C SER A 62 -3.35 8.15 -1.41
N HIS A 63 -2.44 7.33 -1.93
CA HIS A 63 -1.43 6.60 -1.15
C HIS A 63 -0.30 6.02 -2.02
N GLY A 64 0.72 5.45 -1.37
CA GLY A 64 1.98 5.04 -2.01
C GLY A 64 2.04 3.65 -2.66
N HIS A 65 0.94 2.90 -2.80
CA HIS A 65 1.01 1.57 -3.43
C HIS A 65 1.13 1.65 -4.95
N ARG A 66 1.76 0.63 -5.55
CA ARG A 66 2.04 0.59 -7.00
C ARG A 66 0.80 0.67 -7.86
N ASP A 67 -0.32 0.16 -7.38
CA ASP A 67 -1.61 0.20 -8.05
C ASP A 67 -2.30 1.57 -8.01
N HIS A 68 -1.69 2.55 -7.34
CA HIS A 68 -2.11 3.96 -7.32
C HIS A 68 -1.01 4.94 -7.78
N VAL A 69 0.27 4.55 -7.67
CA VAL A 69 1.41 5.42 -8.06
C VAL A 69 2.27 4.85 -9.20
N GLY A 70 2.04 3.61 -9.62
CA GLY A 70 2.98 2.85 -10.45
C GLY A 70 3.19 3.41 -11.85
N LEU A 71 2.25 4.21 -12.36
CA LEU A 71 2.35 4.94 -13.63
C LEU A 71 2.60 6.45 -13.42
N ALA A 72 2.80 6.92 -12.18
CA ALA A 72 3.07 8.32 -11.90
C ALA A 72 4.36 8.84 -12.58
N HIS A 73 5.26 7.95 -12.98
CA HIS A 73 6.46 8.29 -13.77
C HIS A 73 6.16 8.88 -15.15
N LEU A 74 4.92 8.73 -15.64
CA LEU A 74 4.44 9.37 -16.86
C LEU A 74 4.17 10.88 -16.66
N ALA A 75 4.02 11.34 -15.42
CA ALA A 75 3.92 12.76 -15.10
C ALA A 75 5.26 13.45 -15.35
N GLY A 76 5.26 14.42 -16.28
CA GLY A 76 6.40 15.24 -16.60
C GLY A 76 6.82 16.14 -15.42
N PRO A 77 8.03 16.70 -15.47
CA PRO A 77 8.59 17.48 -14.36
C PRO A 77 7.79 18.75 -14.02
N ASP A 78 6.99 19.26 -14.96
CA ASP A 78 6.21 20.48 -14.81
C ASP A 78 4.81 20.23 -14.21
N LEU A 79 4.32 18.98 -14.19
CA LEU A 79 3.04 18.63 -13.57
C LEU A 79 3.24 18.45 -12.05
N PRO A 80 2.59 19.26 -11.20
CA PRO A 80 2.67 19.05 -9.75
C PRO A 80 2.06 17.70 -9.36
N VAL A 81 2.79 16.94 -8.52
CA VAL A 81 2.31 15.69 -7.93
C VAL A 81 2.07 15.91 -6.44
N ALA A 82 0.82 15.88 -6.02
CA ALA A 82 0.40 16.05 -4.63
C ALA A 82 0.28 14.70 -3.93
N MET A 83 0.87 14.53 -2.74
CA MET A 83 0.74 13.30 -1.95
C MET A 83 0.93 13.54 -0.45
N GLY A 84 0.60 12.55 0.37
CA GLY A 84 0.90 12.56 1.80
C GLY A 84 2.39 12.76 2.09
N SER A 85 2.72 13.58 3.10
CA SER A 85 4.11 13.91 3.42
C SER A 85 4.97 12.68 3.77
N ALA A 86 4.40 11.66 4.44
CA ALA A 86 5.12 10.44 4.76
C ALA A 86 5.16 9.50 3.54
N THR A 87 4.13 9.49 2.69
CA THR A 87 4.18 8.80 1.38
C THR A 87 5.37 9.28 0.56
N GLN A 88 5.59 10.60 0.43
CA GLN A 88 6.75 11.16 -0.30
C GLN A 88 8.08 10.64 0.27
N ARG A 89 8.26 10.71 1.60
CA ARG A 89 9.49 10.25 2.26
C ARG A 89 9.72 8.76 2.07
N ILE A 90 8.68 7.94 2.14
CA ILE A 90 8.76 6.49 1.93
C ILE A 90 9.16 6.16 0.48
N LEU A 91 8.60 6.87 -0.51
CA LEU A 91 8.99 6.70 -1.92
C LEU A 91 10.46 7.10 -2.14
N GLN A 92 10.92 8.20 -1.54
CA GLN A 92 12.32 8.63 -1.57
C GLN A 92 13.26 7.60 -0.93
N ALA A 93 12.88 7.05 0.22
CA ALA A 93 13.61 5.97 0.89
C ALA A 93 13.69 4.71 0.02
N ALA A 94 12.57 4.30 -0.58
CA ALA A 94 12.48 3.13 -1.44
C ALA A 94 13.35 3.25 -2.70
N ALA A 95 13.58 4.46 -3.21
CA ALA A 95 14.34 4.68 -4.44
C ALA A 95 15.79 4.18 -4.37
N ALA A 96 16.37 4.11 -3.18
CA ALA A 96 17.69 3.54 -2.97
C ALA A 96 17.73 2.00 -3.05
N PHE A 97 16.57 1.32 -3.10
CA PHE A 97 16.47 -0.14 -2.99
C PHE A 97 15.61 -0.79 -4.08
N VAL A 98 14.63 -0.08 -4.62
CA VAL A 98 13.74 -0.55 -5.67
C VAL A 98 14.28 -0.07 -7.02
N PRO A 99 14.48 -0.96 -8.01
CA PRO A 99 14.77 -0.56 -9.39
C PRO A 99 13.61 0.28 -9.96
N ASP A 100 13.93 1.23 -10.85
CA ASP A 100 12.94 2.00 -11.60
C ASP A 100 11.90 2.72 -10.73
N SER A 101 12.30 3.05 -9.50
CA SER A 101 11.49 3.84 -8.57
C SER A 101 11.30 5.26 -9.11
N TYR A 102 10.07 5.74 -9.07
CA TYR A 102 9.75 7.13 -9.38
C TYR A 102 9.61 7.96 -8.11
N VAL A 103 10.24 9.13 -8.12
CA VAL A 103 10.07 10.18 -7.12
C VAL A 103 9.82 11.48 -7.89
N PRO A 104 8.65 12.12 -7.75
CA PRO A 104 8.35 13.34 -8.49
C PRO A 104 9.32 14.49 -8.14
N THR A 105 9.74 15.24 -9.15
CA THR A 105 10.58 16.44 -8.97
C THR A 105 9.78 17.63 -8.44
N ASN A 106 8.54 17.78 -8.91
CA ASN A 106 7.61 18.81 -8.47
C ASN A 106 6.57 18.20 -7.51
N THR A 107 6.96 18.02 -6.24
CA THR A 107 6.06 17.42 -5.23
C THR A 107 5.39 18.50 -4.40
N ILE A 108 4.07 18.38 -4.24
CA ILE A 108 3.29 19.08 -3.21
C ILE A 108 2.96 18.08 -2.11
N THR A 109 3.21 18.41 -0.84
CA THR A 109 2.85 17.52 0.27
C THR A 109 1.61 18.00 1.01
N PHE A 110 0.85 17.05 1.53
CA PHE A 110 -0.27 17.32 2.43
C PHE A 110 -0.29 16.39 3.64
N ALA A 111 -1.13 16.76 4.60
CA ALA A 111 -1.51 15.96 5.76
C ALA A 111 -3.03 16.02 5.95
N GLU A 112 -3.55 15.17 6.85
CA GLU A 112 -4.99 15.10 7.17
C GLU A 112 -5.63 16.48 7.39
N GLY A 113 -6.76 16.73 6.73
CA GLY A 113 -7.57 17.94 6.87
C GLY A 113 -6.98 19.20 6.22
N GLN A 114 -5.77 19.13 5.64
CA GLN A 114 -5.17 20.25 4.95
C GLN A 114 -5.74 20.39 3.53
N THR A 115 -6.70 21.30 3.34
CA THR A 115 -7.27 21.59 2.02
C THR A 115 -6.22 22.21 1.09
N LEU A 116 -6.06 21.63 -0.10
CA LEU A 116 -5.25 22.17 -1.20
C LEU A 116 -6.17 22.75 -2.27
N THR A 117 -5.70 23.77 -2.98
CA THR A 117 -6.47 24.38 -4.08
C THR A 117 -5.71 24.25 -5.39
N PHE A 118 -6.37 23.70 -6.40
CA PHE A 118 -5.88 23.57 -7.76
C PHE A 118 -6.92 24.18 -8.70
N GLY A 119 -6.75 25.44 -9.08
CA GLY A 119 -7.76 26.16 -9.88
C GLY A 119 -9.14 26.12 -9.21
N PRO A 120 -10.18 25.55 -9.86
CA PRO A 120 -11.53 25.46 -9.28
C PRO A 120 -11.70 24.36 -8.23
N PHE A 121 -10.72 23.48 -8.05
CA PHE A 121 -10.81 22.33 -7.15
C PHE A 121 -10.25 22.66 -5.77
N ALA A 122 -11.04 22.40 -4.73
CA ALA A 122 -10.57 22.28 -3.35
C ALA A 122 -10.49 20.79 -2.97
N VAL A 123 -9.30 20.32 -2.59
CA VAL A 123 -9.05 18.91 -2.25
C VAL A 123 -8.70 18.79 -0.77
N THR A 124 -9.54 18.14 0.01
CA THR A 124 -9.33 17.91 1.45
C THR A 124 -9.04 16.44 1.71
N PRO A 125 -7.81 16.07 2.08
CA PRO A 125 -7.42 14.69 2.35
C PRO A 125 -7.89 14.24 3.74
N ILE A 126 -8.51 13.06 3.82
CA ILE A 126 -9.03 12.45 5.04
C ILE A 126 -8.23 11.18 5.30
N LEU A 127 -7.46 11.14 6.39
CA LEU A 127 -6.58 10.01 6.70
C LEU A 127 -7.41 8.76 7.00
N VAL A 128 -7.08 7.66 6.32
CA VAL A 128 -7.75 6.35 6.47
C VAL A 128 -6.80 5.26 6.98
N ASP A 129 -7.39 4.19 7.50
CA ASP A 129 -6.67 2.95 7.74
C ASP A 129 -6.56 2.17 6.42
N HIS A 130 -5.36 1.74 6.08
CA HIS A 130 -5.03 0.94 4.90
C HIS A 130 -3.65 0.31 5.13
N SER A 131 -3.26 -0.64 4.28
CA SER A 131 -1.92 -1.25 4.33
C SER A 131 -0.79 -0.32 3.88
N ALA A 132 -1.07 0.70 3.06
CA ALA A 132 -0.11 1.76 2.82
C ALA A 132 -0.09 2.73 4.01
N TYR A 133 1.11 3.11 4.42
CA TYR A 133 1.26 4.19 5.39
C TYR A 133 0.85 5.52 4.75
N ASP A 134 0.22 6.39 5.52
CA ASP A 134 -0.17 7.74 5.04
C ASP A 134 -1.11 7.71 3.82
N ALA A 135 -2.19 6.91 3.94
CA ALA A 135 -3.24 6.74 2.94
C ALA A 135 -4.47 7.60 3.24
N TYR A 136 -5.12 8.09 2.18
CA TYR A 136 -6.19 9.07 2.28
C TYR A 136 -7.40 8.73 1.40
N ALA A 137 -8.60 8.98 1.93
CA ALA A 137 -9.74 9.35 1.12
C ALA A 137 -9.61 10.83 0.74
N LEU A 138 -10.10 11.23 -0.44
CA LEU A 138 -9.98 12.59 -0.96
C LEU A 138 -11.37 13.19 -1.17
N LEU A 139 -11.71 14.23 -0.40
CA LEU A 139 -12.89 15.07 -0.65
C LEU A 139 -12.51 16.15 -1.66
N VAL A 140 -13.15 16.16 -2.81
CA VAL A 140 -12.95 17.16 -3.88
C VAL A 140 -14.21 17.99 -4.03
N GLU A 141 -14.06 19.31 -3.93
CA GLU A 141 -15.13 20.28 -4.09
C GLU A 141 -14.84 21.19 -5.28
N ALA A 142 -15.79 21.29 -6.22
CA ALA A 142 -15.70 22.17 -7.39
C ALA A 142 -17.09 22.44 -7.98
N GLY A 143 -17.34 23.65 -8.48
CA GLY A 143 -18.61 24.00 -9.12
C GLY A 143 -19.86 23.78 -8.24
N GLY A 144 -19.72 23.91 -6.91
CA GLY A 144 -20.79 23.62 -5.94
C GLY A 144 -21.10 22.13 -5.73
N GLN A 145 -20.27 21.23 -6.27
CA GLN A 145 -20.39 19.79 -6.14
C GLN A 145 -19.32 19.24 -5.19
N ARG A 146 -19.63 18.14 -4.50
CA ARG A 146 -18.76 17.45 -3.53
C ARG A 146 -18.62 15.97 -3.90
N LEU A 147 -17.44 15.59 -4.36
CA LEU A 147 -17.08 14.20 -4.63
C LEU A 147 -16.16 13.67 -3.54
N LEU A 148 -16.49 12.51 -2.99
CA LEU A 148 -15.61 11.78 -2.08
C LEU A 148 -15.05 10.57 -2.83
N TYR A 149 -13.73 10.55 -3.02
CA TYR A 149 -13.02 9.36 -3.48
C TYR A 149 -12.49 8.61 -2.26
N SER A 150 -12.91 7.37 -2.06
CA SER A 150 -12.52 6.61 -0.87
C SER A 150 -11.02 6.33 -0.80
N GLY A 151 -10.33 6.32 -1.94
CA GLY A 151 -9.07 5.61 -2.08
C GLY A 151 -9.26 4.14 -1.68
N ASP A 152 -8.18 3.52 -1.20
CA ASP A 152 -8.25 2.23 -0.54
C ASP A 152 -8.31 2.40 0.98
N LEU A 153 -9.17 1.63 1.64
CA LEU A 153 -9.36 1.71 3.08
C LEU A 153 -9.71 0.35 3.69
N ARG A 154 -9.53 0.20 5.00
CA ARG A 154 -9.98 -0.94 5.80
C ARG A 154 -10.42 -0.51 7.19
N ALA A 155 -11.08 -1.41 7.92
CA ALA A 155 -11.48 -1.19 9.31
C ALA A 155 -10.65 -1.96 10.35
N HIS A 156 -9.80 -2.89 9.90
CA HIS A 156 -9.21 -3.95 10.74
C HIS A 156 -7.67 -3.90 10.81
N GLY A 157 -7.06 -2.78 10.39
CA GLY A 157 -5.65 -2.51 10.62
C GLY A 157 -5.37 -1.98 12.03
N ARG A 158 -4.13 -1.56 12.28
CA ARG A 158 -3.77 -0.95 13.58
C ARG A 158 -4.33 0.47 13.72
N LYS A 159 -4.74 1.07 12.61
CA LYS A 159 -5.38 2.38 12.55
C LYS A 159 -6.90 2.30 12.41
N GLY A 160 -7.54 1.15 12.68
CA GLY A 160 -8.99 0.95 12.46
C GLY A 160 -9.90 2.00 13.12
N ALA A 161 -9.44 2.67 14.18
CA ALA A 161 -10.13 3.81 14.78
C ALA A 161 -10.38 4.98 13.80
N LEU A 162 -9.56 5.14 12.76
CA LEU A 162 -9.76 6.11 11.69
C LEU A 162 -11.01 5.79 10.86
N PHE A 163 -11.21 4.51 10.55
CA PHE A 163 -12.41 4.04 9.86
C PHE A 163 -13.67 4.28 10.71
N GLU A 164 -13.61 3.91 11.99
CA GLU A 164 -14.72 4.13 12.93
C GLU A 164 -15.04 5.62 13.12
N ARG A 165 -14.02 6.50 13.09
CA ARG A 165 -14.23 7.95 13.07
C ARG A 165 -14.92 8.41 11.78
N LEU A 166 -14.50 7.89 10.62
CA LEU A 166 -15.09 8.25 9.33
C LEU A 166 -16.56 7.80 9.22
N VAL A 167 -16.90 6.63 9.77
CA VAL A 167 -18.30 6.16 9.84
C VAL A 167 -19.13 6.98 10.81
N ARG A 168 -18.56 7.41 11.95
CA ARG A 168 -19.27 8.19 12.96
C ARG A 168 -19.50 9.65 12.54
N ASP A 169 -18.52 10.25 11.87
CA ASP A 169 -18.51 11.65 11.49
C ASP A 169 -18.02 11.81 10.03
N PRO A 170 -18.80 11.33 9.05
CA PRO A 170 -18.45 11.44 7.63
C PRO A 170 -18.65 12.87 7.12
N PRO A 171 -17.92 13.27 6.05
CA PRO A 171 -18.26 14.48 5.31
C PRO A 171 -19.72 14.45 4.86
N CYS A 172 -20.44 15.54 5.08
CA CYS A 172 -21.85 15.65 4.70
C CYS A 172 -22.03 16.15 3.26
N GLY A 173 -23.23 15.94 2.72
CA GLY A 173 -23.64 16.49 1.41
C GLY A 173 -22.80 15.96 0.26
N ILE A 174 -22.50 14.66 0.23
CA ILE A 174 -21.71 14.05 -0.84
C ILE A 174 -22.61 13.78 -2.04
N ASP A 175 -22.26 14.40 -3.16
CA ASP A 175 -22.95 14.25 -4.44
C ASP A 175 -22.56 12.94 -5.11
N THR A 176 -21.26 12.62 -5.10
CA THR A 176 -20.74 11.39 -5.68
C THR A 176 -19.71 10.76 -4.75
N LEU A 177 -19.94 9.51 -4.38
CA LEU A 177 -18.96 8.66 -3.70
C LEU A 177 -18.36 7.69 -4.72
N LEU A 178 -17.05 7.80 -4.97
CA LEU A 178 -16.29 6.75 -5.64
C LEU A 178 -15.80 5.77 -4.57
N LEU A 179 -16.37 4.57 -4.52
CA LEU A 179 -16.11 3.58 -3.46
C LEU A 179 -15.32 2.38 -3.97
N GLU A 180 -14.21 2.06 -3.29
CA GLU A 180 -13.44 0.84 -3.57
C GLU A 180 -14.27 -0.42 -3.33
N GLY A 181 -14.06 -1.43 -4.17
CA GLY A 181 -14.81 -2.69 -4.12
C GLY A 181 -13.93 -3.92 -4.20
N SER A 182 -12.71 -3.85 -3.67
CA SER A 182 -11.69 -4.88 -3.86
C SER A 182 -12.05 -6.21 -3.22
N SER A 183 -12.86 -6.18 -2.16
CA SER A 183 -13.32 -7.38 -1.46
C SER A 183 -14.44 -8.12 -2.21
N LEU A 184 -15.15 -7.47 -3.12
CA LEU A 184 -16.23 -8.09 -3.88
C LEU A 184 -15.66 -9.14 -4.85
N GLY A 185 -16.14 -10.39 -4.71
CA GLY A 185 -15.65 -11.54 -5.48
C GLY A 185 -14.42 -12.22 -4.88
N ARG A 186 -13.79 -11.63 -3.85
CA ARG A 186 -12.65 -12.21 -3.11
C ARG A 186 -13.03 -12.67 -1.70
N LEU A 187 -14.14 -12.19 -1.18
CA LEU A 187 -14.68 -12.53 0.12
C LEU A 187 -16.15 -12.97 -0.03
N VAL A 188 -16.56 -13.92 0.81
CA VAL A 188 -17.98 -14.23 1.00
C VAL A 188 -18.63 -13.05 1.73
N ASP A 189 -19.82 -12.62 1.29
CA ASP A 189 -20.43 -11.33 1.62
C ASP A 189 -20.48 -10.97 3.11
N ASP A 190 -20.80 -11.94 3.98
CA ASP A 190 -20.94 -11.69 5.42
C ASP A 190 -19.63 -11.90 6.21
N ARG A 191 -18.53 -12.25 5.54
CA ARG A 191 -17.25 -12.44 6.20
C ARG A 191 -16.54 -11.12 6.37
N THR A 192 -15.78 -11.04 7.46
CA THR A 192 -14.78 -10.00 7.70
C THR A 192 -13.38 -10.57 7.48
N PHE A 193 -12.42 -9.68 7.32
CA PHE A 193 -11.00 -10.05 7.34
C PHE A 193 -10.51 -10.11 8.79
N PRO A 194 -9.53 -10.99 9.11
CA PRO A 194 -8.89 -10.97 10.41
C PRO A 194 -8.19 -9.62 10.63
N SER A 195 -8.17 -9.13 11.85
CA SER A 195 -7.45 -7.91 12.21
C SER A 195 -5.94 -8.11 12.22
N GLU A 196 -5.17 -7.01 12.18
CA GLU A 196 -3.71 -7.07 12.41
C GLU A 196 -3.35 -7.63 13.80
N ALA A 197 -4.25 -7.53 14.79
CA ALA A 197 -4.07 -8.17 16.09
C ALA A 197 -4.20 -9.70 16.00
N GLU A 198 -5.20 -10.21 15.27
CA GLU A 198 -5.35 -11.65 15.02
C GLU A 198 -4.19 -12.21 14.18
N ILE A 199 -3.66 -11.43 13.22
CA ILE A 199 -2.45 -11.81 12.48
C ILE A 199 -1.22 -11.82 13.39
N GLU A 200 -1.10 -10.87 14.33
CA GLU A 200 -0.06 -10.90 15.36
C GLU A 200 -0.14 -12.18 16.21
N ASP A 201 -1.33 -12.58 16.67
CA ASP A 201 -1.52 -13.82 17.42
C ASP A 201 -1.17 -15.06 16.60
N ARG A 202 -1.52 -15.07 15.32
CA ARG A 202 -1.12 -16.14 14.39
C ARG A 202 0.39 -16.22 14.24
N PHE A 203 1.10 -15.09 14.18
CA PHE A 203 2.56 -15.11 14.19
C PHE A 203 3.12 -15.67 15.49
N VAL A 204 2.54 -15.34 16.65
CA VAL A 204 2.99 -15.91 17.93
C VAL A 204 2.90 -17.44 17.93
N GLY A 205 1.79 -18.01 17.44
CA GLY A 205 1.66 -19.46 17.28
C GLY A 205 2.69 -20.04 16.32
N LEU A 206 2.78 -19.48 15.11
CA LEU A 206 3.73 -19.95 14.09
C LEU A 206 5.19 -19.85 14.55
N PHE A 207 5.55 -18.81 15.30
CA PHE A 207 6.88 -18.61 15.87
C PHE A 207 7.17 -19.62 16.99
N GLY A 208 6.17 -20.02 17.79
CA GLY A 208 6.30 -21.10 18.78
C GLY A 208 6.56 -22.46 18.14
N ASP A 209 5.92 -22.72 17.00
CA ASP A 209 6.02 -23.99 16.26
C ASP A 209 7.26 -24.09 15.35
N THR A 210 8.07 -23.03 15.26
CA THR A 210 9.24 -22.98 14.36
C THR A 210 10.52 -23.22 15.15
N ALA A 211 11.24 -24.31 14.88
CA ALA A 211 12.50 -24.61 15.57
C ALA A 211 13.67 -23.69 15.14
N GLY A 212 13.71 -23.31 13.85
CA GLY A 212 14.72 -22.44 13.25
C GLY A 212 14.26 -20.99 13.09
N MET A 213 14.73 -20.37 12.00
CA MET A 213 14.35 -19.00 11.65
C MET A 213 12.94 -18.93 11.05
N ALA A 214 12.13 -17.97 11.48
CA ALA A 214 10.87 -17.66 10.83
C ALA A 214 11.10 -16.65 9.70
N LEU A 215 10.89 -17.06 8.45
CA LEU A 215 11.06 -16.22 7.26
C LEU A 215 9.72 -15.63 6.86
N VAL A 216 9.43 -14.38 7.24
CA VAL A 216 8.12 -13.76 6.97
C VAL A 216 8.16 -12.94 5.70
N ALA A 217 7.52 -13.43 4.63
CA ALA A 217 7.37 -12.71 3.37
C ALA A 217 6.25 -11.66 3.47
N ALA A 218 6.63 -10.40 3.70
CA ALA A 218 5.73 -9.24 3.73
C ALA A 218 6.37 -8.01 3.07
N SER A 219 5.54 -7.04 2.67
CA SER A 219 6.04 -5.73 2.21
C SER A 219 6.62 -4.94 3.38
N ALA A 220 7.80 -4.35 3.20
CA ALA A 220 8.38 -3.42 4.18
C ALA A 220 7.57 -2.12 4.31
N GLN A 221 6.78 -1.77 3.29
CA GLN A 221 5.92 -0.59 3.31
C GLN A 221 4.57 -0.83 4.02
N ASN A 222 4.24 -2.09 4.34
CA ASN A 222 3.12 -2.39 5.23
C ASN A 222 3.59 -2.26 6.69
N ILE A 223 3.61 -1.03 7.18
CA ILE A 223 4.12 -0.69 8.51
C ILE A 223 3.34 -1.39 9.61
N ASP A 224 2.02 -1.53 9.47
CA ASP A 224 1.18 -2.25 10.42
C ASP A 224 1.65 -3.71 10.59
N ARG A 225 2.01 -4.36 9.48
CA ARG A 225 2.54 -5.72 9.49
C ARG A 225 3.90 -5.81 10.16
N VAL A 226 4.79 -4.83 9.94
CA VAL A 226 6.10 -4.78 10.62
C VAL A 226 5.92 -4.59 12.13
N VAL A 227 4.95 -3.76 12.55
CA VAL A 227 4.58 -3.61 13.97
C VAL A 227 4.05 -4.95 14.52
N SER A 228 3.21 -5.67 13.78
CA SER A 228 2.72 -7.02 14.16
C SER A 228 3.87 -8.00 14.34
N LEU A 229 4.85 -8.00 13.43
CA LEU A 229 6.03 -8.85 13.55
C LEU A 229 6.87 -8.51 14.77
N TYR A 230 7.14 -7.23 15.01
CA TYR A 230 7.90 -6.81 16.18
C TYR A 230 7.22 -7.20 17.51
N ARG A 231 5.91 -7.03 17.61
CA ARG A 231 5.15 -7.40 18.81
C ARG A 231 5.11 -8.92 19.01
N ALA A 232 4.91 -9.69 17.94
CA ALA A 232 4.98 -11.15 18.00
C ALA A 232 6.38 -11.64 18.41
N CYS A 233 7.44 -11.01 17.89
CA CYS A 233 8.82 -11.27 18.32
C CYS A 233 9.01 -11.01 19.82
N LYS A 234 8.55 -9.87 20.32
CA LYS A 234 8.60 -9.55 21.76
C LYS A 234 7.88 -10.59 22.62
N ARG A 235 6.70 -11.04 22.21
CA ARG A 235 5.89 -12.02 22.93
C ARG A 235 6.49 -13.43 22.93
N THR A 236 7.35 -13.74 21.96
CA THR A 236 7.97 -15.07 21.79
C THR A 236 9.46 -15.10 22.13
N GLY A 237 10.03 -13.96 22.54
CA GLY A 237 11.46 -13.83 22.81
C GLY A 237 12.34 -13.92 21.55
N ARG A 238 11.76 -13.74 20.36
CA ARG A 238 12.51 -13.70 19.09
C ARG A 238 13.07 -12.31 18.81
N MET A 239 14.20 -12.27 18.11
CA MET A 239 14.78 -11.07 17.49
C MET A 239 14.11 -10.83 16.14
N LEU A 240 13.61 -9.61 15.89
CA LEU A 240 13.17 -9.20 14.56
C LEU A 240 14.40 -8.80 13.73
N VAL A 241 14.64 -9.49 12.62
CA VAL A 241 15.71 -9.16 11.68
C VAL A 241 15.12 -8.41 10.48
N LEU A 242 15.61 -7.20 10.27
CA LEU A 242 15.27 -6.34 9.14
C LEU A 242 16.46 -6.24 8.20
N ASP A 243 16.19 -5.93 6.94
CA ASP A 243 17.23 -5.48 6.02
C ASP A 243 17.27 -3.96 5.95
N LEU A 244 18.25 -3.41 5.22
CA LEU A 244 18.45 -1.95 5.19
C LEU A 244 17.28 -1.21 4.55
N TYR A 245 16.63 -1.82 3.55
CA TYR A 245 15.44 -1.26 2.93
C TYR A 245 14.29 -1.11 3.96
N ALA A 246 14.01 -2.16 4.73
CA ALA A 246 12.95 -2.09 5.75
C ALA A 246 13.27 -1.10 6.86
N ALA A 247 14.53 -1.04 7.30
CA ALA A 247 14.99 -0.07 8.29
C ALA A 247 14.79 1.38 7.80
N GLU A 248 15.18 1.68 6.55
CA GLU A 248 15.05 3.02 5.97
C GLU A 248 13.58 3.41 5.76
N VAL A 249 12.72 2.48 5.36
CA VAL A 249 11.27 2.72 5.23
C VAL A 249 10.62 3.06 6.58
N LEU A 250 10.99 2.35 7.66
CA LEU A 250 10.49 2.64 9.00
C LEU A 250 10.94 4.03 9.49
N ALA A 251 12.21 4.38 9.25
CA ALA A 251 12.75 5.71 9.55
C ALA A 251 12.01 6.80 8.75
N ALA A 252 11.75 6.57 7.47
CA ALA A 252 11.09 7.53 6.58
C ALA A 252 9.66 7.91 7.01
N THR A 253 8.98 7.04 7.77
CA THR A 253 7.67 7.39 8.36
C THR A 253 7.75 8.63 9.25
N GLY A 254 8.89 8.88 9.89
CA GLY A 254 9.06 9.92 10.91
C GLY A 254 8.28 9.64 12.20
N ASN A 255 7.78 8.41 12.39
CA ASN A 255 6.96 8.05 13.55
C ASN A 255 7.81 7.39 14.63
N PRO A 256 8.05 8.06 15.78
CA PRO A 256 8.89 7.50 16.85
C PRO A 256 8.16 6.43 17.69
N ARG A 257 6.91 6.06 17.36
CA ARG A 257 6.11 5.08 18.11
C ARG A 257 6.03 3.71 17.43
N ILE A 258 6.63 3.57 16.26
CA ILE A 258 6.74 2.29 15.54
C ILE A 258 8.16 1.74 15.67
N PRO A 259 8.38 0.43 15.44
CA PRO A 259 9.70 -0.16 15.57
C PRO A 259 10.74 0.54 14.70
N GLN A 260 11.90 0.82 15.28
CA GLN A 260 13.04 1.42 14.57
C GLN A 260 14.27 0.52 14.68
N SER A 261 15.21 0.66 13.75
CA SER A 261 16.38 -0.22 13.61
C SER A 261 17.25 -0.33 14.87
N GLU A 262 17.29 0.72 15.68
CA GLU A 262 18.08 0.86 16.90
C GLU A 262 17.34 0.34 18.15
N TRP A 263 16.06 -0.01 18.03
CA TRP A 263 15.26 -0.47 19.17
C TRP A 263 15.74 -1.84 19.69
N PRO A 264 15.59 -2.10 21.01
CA PRO A 264 15.82 -3.43 21.55
C PRO A 264 14.94 -4.48 20.87
N GLY A 265 15.52 -5.65 20.61
CA GLY A 265 14.84 -6.76 19.94
C GLY A 265 14.78 -6.63 18.41
N ILE A 266 15.56 -5.71 17.83
CA ILE A 266 15.75 -5.58 16.38
C ILE A 266 17.23 -5.77 16.02
N ALA A 267 17.48 -6.48 14.93
CA ALA A 267 18.77 -6.59 14.28
C ALA A 267 18.67 -6.19 12.81
N VAL A 268 19.74 -5.64 12.24
CA VAL A 268 19.81 -5.23 10.83
C VAL A 268 20.81 -6.11 10.08
N PHE A 269 20.33 -6.91 9.15
CA PHE A 269 21.15 -7.71 8.25
C PHE A 269 21.27 -7.03 6.88
N VAL A 270 22.48 -6.77 6.41
CA VAL A 270 22.70 -6.10 5.12
C VAL A 270 23.20 -7.12 4.08
N PRO A 271 22.32 -7.65 3.21
CA PRO A 271 22.68 -8.67 2.22
C PRO A 271 23.70 -8.17 1.21
N GLN A 272 24.39 -9.11 0.54
CA GLN A 272 25.49 -8.77 -0.37
C GLN A 272 25.08 -7.81 -1.49
N HIS A 273 23.90 -8.01 -2.09
CA HIS A 273 23.42 -7.13 -3.16
C HIS A 273 23.22 -5.67 -2.70
N GLN A 274 22.78 -5.45 -1.44
CA GLN A 274 22.67 -4.10 -0.87
C GLN A 274 24.04 -3.50 -0.58
N ARG A 275 24.99 -4.27 -0.03
CA ARG A 275 26.37 -3.81 0.19
C ARG A 275 27.02 -3.33 -1.12
N VAL A 276 26.87 -4.10 -2.20
CA VAL A 276 27.37 -3.74 -3.52
C VAL A 276 26.69 -2.47 -4.04
N ARG A 277 25.37 -2.37 -3.92
CA ARG A 277 24.63 -1.18 -4.37
C ARG A 277 25.08 0.08 -3.62
N ILE A 278 25.19 0.03 -2.30
CA ILE A 278 25.64 1.14 -1.45
C ILE A 278 27.03 1.60 -1.85
N LYS A 279 27.97 0.66 -2.04
CA LYS A 279 29.34 0.99 -2.49
C LYS A 279 29.32 1.67 -3.87
N ARG A 280 28.47 1.20 -4.79
CA ARG A 280 28.36 1.76 -6.15
C ARG A 280 27.72 3.16 -6.15
N THR A 281 26.75 3.41 -5.29
CA THR A 281 26.01 4.69 -5.24
C THR A 281 26.58 5.68 -4.24
N GLY A 282 27.61 5.31 -3.46
CA GLY A 282 28.19 6.17 -2.43
C GLY A 282 27.28 6.45 -1.23
N ARG A 283 26.20 5.68 -1.06
CA ARG A 283 25.17 5.89 -0.01
C ARG A 283 25.57 5.29 1.35
N PHE A 284 26.78 5.59 1.81
CA PHE A 284 27.31 5.10 3.09
C PHE A 284 26.51 5.61 4.30
N ASP A 285 25.83 6.75 4.14
CA ASP A 285 24.89 7.33 5.10
C ASP A 285 23.83 6.34 5.57
N LEU A 286 23.38 5.42 4.70
CA LEU A 286 22.40 4.40 5.07
C LEU A 286 22.96 3.39 6.09
N ILE A 287 24.22 2.98 5.92
CA ILE A 287 24.89 2.06 6.86
C ILE A 287 25.19 2.77 8.17
N GLU A 288 25.61 4.03 8.12
CA GLU A 288 25.88 4.83 9.32
C GLU A 288 24.62 5.01 10.16
N ARG A 289 23.49 5.36 9.52
CA ARG A 289 22.20 5.56 10.18
C ARG A 289 21.68 4.30 10.87
N HIS A 290 21.80 3.14 10.22
CA HIS A 290 21.23 1.87 10.69
C HIS A 290 22.28 0.89 11.25
N GLY A 291 23.48 1.37 11.57
CA GLY A 291 24.61 0.55 11.96
C GLY A 291 24.56 0.01 13.39
N ALA A 292 23.78 0.64 14.28
CA ALA A 292 23.80 0.36 15.72
C ALA A 292 23.52 -1.11 16.08
N ASN A 293 22.54 -1.74 15.40
CA ASN A 293 22.16 -3.13 15.60
C ASN A 293 22.51 -4.02 14.39
N ARG A 294 23.53 -3.63 13.61
CA ARG A 294 23.94 -4.38 12.44
C ARG A 294 24.55 -5.72 12.82
N ILE A 295 24.17 -6.77 12.10
CA ILE A 295 24.69 -8.14 12.27
C ILE A 295 25.30 -8.67 10.97
N TYR A 296 26.14 -9.70 11.12
CA TYR A 296 26.85 -10.42 10.07
C TYR A 296 26.45 -11.90 10.06
N ASP A 297 26.94 -12.64 9.06
CA ASP A 297 26.54 -14.02 8.77
C ASP A 297 26.67 -14.94 10.01
N GLU A 298 27.74 -14.81 10.80
CA GLU A 298 27.99 -15.63 12.00
C GLU A 298 26.95 -15.37 13.10
N GLN A 299 26.60 -14.10 13.33
CA GLN A 299 25.60 -13.71 14.32
C GLN A 299 24.21 -14.11 13.86
N LEU A 300 23.92 -13.97 12.57
CA LEU A 300 22.65 -14.39 11.95
C LEU A 300 22.44 -15.90 12.12
N ALA A 301 23.48 -16.70 11.84
CA ALA A 301 23.46 -18.14 12.05
C ALA A 301 23.23 -18.51 13.51
N ALA A 302 23.97 -17.89 14.43
CA ALA A 302 23.87 -18.15 15.87
C ALA A 302 22.49 -17.80 16.46
N MET A 303 21.81 -16.76 15.93
CA MET A 303 20.50 -16.34 16.41
C MET A 303 19.32 -16.98 15.67
N ALA A 304 19.55 -17.74 14.60
CA ALA A 304 18.51 -18.24 13.71
C ALA A 304 17.32 -18.93 14.43
N PRO A 305 17.52 -19.82 15.42
CA PRO A 305 16.41 -20.45 16.17
C PRO A 305 15.50 -19.46 16.91
N ARG A 306 16.01 -18.27 17.21
CA ARG A 306 15.32 -17.19 17.92
C ARG A 306 15.13 -15.95 17.04
N ALA A 307 15.17 -16.08 15.73
CA ALA A 307 14.98 -14.96 14.82
C ALA A 307 13.68 -15.08 14.03
N ALA A 308 13.05 -13.95 13.76
CA ALA A 308 12.09 -13.80 12.67
C ALA A 308 12.61 -12.73 11.72
N LEU A 309 12.76 -13.08 10.45
CA LEU A 309 13.35 -12.22 9.44
C LEU A 309 12.26 -11.74 8.49
N LEU A 310 12.19 -10.43 8.24
CA LEU A 310 11.35 -9.88 7.18
C LEU A 310 11.95 -10.26 5.82
N PHE A 311 11.37 -11.30 5.23
CA PHE A 311 11.97 -12.12 4.19
C PHE A 311 11.58 -11.68 2.78
N ARG A 312 12.54 -11.76 1.86
CA ARG A 312 12.35 -11.64 0.42
C ARG A 312 13.20 -12.68 -0.28
N LEU A 313 12.75 -13.11 -1.45
CA LEU A 313 13.43 -14.15 -2.24
C LEU A 313 14.93 -13.84 -2.47
N SER A 314 15.26 -12.57 -2.71
CA SER A 314 16.63 -12.11 -2.96
C SER A 314 17.59 -12.29 -1.77
N LEU A 315 17.09 -12.64 -0.58
CA LEU A 315 17.91 -12.92 0.59
C LEU A 315 18.37 -14.38 0.65
N LEU A 316 17.72 -15.33 -0.03
CA LEU A 316 18.04 -16.75 0.06
C LEU A 316 19.52 -17.06 -0.16
N PRO A 317 20.23 -16.51 -1.17
CA PRO A 317 21.65 -16.78 -1.35
C PRO A 317 22.52 -16.37 -0.16
N ASP A 318 22.18 -15.26 0.51
CA ASP A 318 22.86 -14.81 1.72
C ASP A 318 22.55 -15.72 2.92
N LEU A 319 21.29 -16.18 3.05
CA LEU A 319 20.86 -17.08 4.12
C LEU A 319 21.46 -18.49 3.99
N ASP A 320 21.57 -19.00 2.76
CA ASP A 320 22.24 -20.27 2.44
C ASP A 320 23.72 -20.19 2.83
N ARG A 321 24.41 -19.10 2.41
CA ARG A 321 25.83 -18.87 2.75
C ARG A 321 26.05 -18.79 4.26
N ALA A 322 25.15 -18.14 4.99
CA ALA A 322 25.22 -18.05 6.44
C ALA A 322 24.90 -19.38 7.15
N GLY A 323 24.32 -20.37 6.47
CA GLY A 323 23.96 -21.67 7.07
C GLY A 323 22.83 -21.56 8.10
N CYS A 324 21.91 -20.60 7.94
CA CYS A 324 20.92 -20.24 8.97
C CYS A 324 19.49 -20.78 8.71
N LEU A 325 19.33 -21.69 7.75
CA LEU A 325 18.03 -22.20 7.31
C LEU A 325 17.60 -23.53 7.94
N VAL A 326 18.43 -24.15 8.78
CA VAL A 326 18.09 -25.40 9.46
C VAL A 326 16.86 -25.18 10.36
N GLY A 327 15.81 -25.99 10.14
CA GLY A 327 14.55 -25.90 10.89
C GLY A 327 13.73 -24.63 10.60
N ALA A 328 14.08 -23.86 9.55
CA ALA A 328 13.37 -22.65 9.20
C ALA A 328 11.93 -22.94 8.72
N ARG A 329 11.05 -21.94 8.87
CA ARG A 329 9.69 -21.94 8.32
C ARG A 329 9.46 -20.63 7.59
N ALA A 330 8.92 -20.70 6.38
CA ALA A 330 8.46 -19.53 5.66
C ALA A 330 6.99 -19.23 5.99
N ILE A 331 6.66 -17.95 6.07
CA ILE A 331 5.31 -17.47 6.33
C ILE A 331 4.94 -16.46 5.25
N TRP A 332 4.02 -16.83 4.37
CA TRP A 332 3.45 -15.95 3.37
C TRP A 332 2.47 -14.99 4.02
N SER A 333 2.85 -13.72 4.06
CA SER A 333 2.10 -12.66 4.72
C SER A 333 1.60 -11.60 3.73
N GLN A 334 1.36 -12.02 2.50
CA GLN A 334 0.85 -11.23 1.39
C GLN A 334 -0.45 -11.85 0.86
N TRP A 335 -1.08 -11.21 -0.12
CA TRP A 335 -2.23 -11.77 -0.79
C TRP A 335 -1.87 -13.14 -1.42
N ALA A 336 -2.74 -14.13 -1.26
CA ALA A 336 -2.47 -15.49 -1.72
C ALA A 336 -2.34 -15.58 -3.24
N GLY A 337 -3.07 -14.75 -4.00
CA GLY A 337 -3.01 -14.75 -5.48
C GLY A 337 -1.63 -14.39 -6.05
N TYR A 338 -0.76 -13.74 -5.28
CA TYR A 338 0.62 -13.53 -5.69
C TYR A 338 1.46 -14.81 -5.72
N LEU A 339 1.04 -15.89 -5.06
CA LEU A 339 1.68 -17.20 -5.18
C LEU A 339 1.43 -17.85 -6.54
N ASP A 340 0.34 -17.48 -7.21
CA ASP A 340 0.00 -17.97 -8.55
C ASP A 340 0.77 -17.23 -9.65
N GLN A 341 1.41 -16.10 -9.33
CA GLN A 341 2.23 -15.32 -10.26
C GLN A 341 3.67 -15.89 -10.38
N PRO A 342 4.42 -15.61 -11.46
CA PRO A 342 5.75 -16.18 -11.69
C PRO A 342 6.74 -16.01 -10.52
N ARG A 343 6.76 -14.83 -9.89
CA ARG A 343 7.63 -14.57 -8.72
C ARG A 343 7.23 -15.37 -7.48
N GLY A 344 5.94 -15.59 -7.27
CA GLY A 344 5.42 -16.38 -6.15
C GLY A 344 5.69 -17.86 -6.34
N GLN A 345 5.48 -18.38 -7.56
CA GLN A 345 5.81 -19.76 -7.93
C GLN A 345 7.30 -20.05 -7.76
N LEU A 346 8.16 -19.13 -8.21
CA LEU A 346 9.61 -19.24 -8.02
C LEU A 346 9.99 -19.31 -6.54
N LEU A 347 9.42 -18.44 -5.70
CA LEU A 347 9.66 -18.46 -4.27
C LEU A 347 9.19 -19.77 -3.62
N ALA A 348 8.00 -20.26 -3.98
CA ALA A 348 7.49 -21.52 -3.45
C ALA A 348 8.39 -22.71 -3.84
N ALA A 349 8.85 -22.75 -5.09
CA ALA A 349 9.78 -23.76 -5.58
C ALA A 349 11.14 -23.72 -4.86
N ASP A 350 11.71 -22.52 -4.67
CA ASP A 350 12.99 -22.35 -3.98
C ASP A 350 12.93 -22.76 -2.50
N LEU A 351 11.81 -22.48 -1.83
CA LEU A 351 11.58 -22.93 -0.45
C LEU A 351 11.40 -24.45 -0.38
N ALA A 352 10.63 -25.03 -1.30
CA ALA A 352 10.41 -26.48 -1.38
C ALA A 352 11.72 -27.24 -1.64
N ALA A 353 12.58 -26.74 -2.54
CA ALA A 353 13.90 -27.32 -2.81
C ALA A 353 14.82 -27.35 -1.57
N ARG A 354 14.58 -26.45 -0.60
CA ARG A 354 15.29 -26.38 0.69
C ARG A 354 14.57 -27.11 1.82
N GLY A 355 13.44 -27.75 1.56
CA GLY A 355 12.61 -28.39 2.58
C GLY A 355 12.00 -27.42 3.59
N ILE A 356 11.84 -26.14 3.24
CA ILE A 356 11.30 -25.10 4.12
C ILE A 356 9.77 -25.07 3.96
N PRO A 357 8.98 -25.42 5.00
CA PRO A 357 7.53 -25.38 4.92
C PRO A 357 7.02 -23.94 4.79
N LEU A 358 5.98 -23.76 3.96
CA LEU A 358 5.32 -22.47 3.75
C LEU A 358 3.95 -22.46 4.45
N SER A 359 3.81 -21.58 5.45
CA SER A 359 2.53 -21.27 6.10
C SER A 359 1.96 -19.96 5.57
N HIS A 360 0.66 -19.72 5.78
CA HIS A 360 0.02 -18.44 5.45
C HIS A 360 -0.29 -17.67 6.72
N ALA A 361 -0.17 -16.34 6.71
CA ALA A 361 -0.65 -15.46 7.77
C ALA A 361 -0.80 -14.03 7.22
N HIS A 362 -1.97 -13.70 6.67
CA HIS A 362 -2.21 -12.41 6.01
C HIS A 362 -3.62 -11.91 6.29
N THR A 363 -3.74 -10.59 6.38
CA THR A 363 -5.00 -9.86 6.27
C THR A 363 -4.94 -8.80 5.18
N SER A 364 -6.11 -8.47 4.64
CA SER A 364 -6.32 -7.57 3.52
C SER A 364 -5.94 -6.11 3.84
N GLY A 365 -5.59 -5.38 2.78
CA GLY A 365 -5.53 -3.91 2.82
C GLY A 365 -6.89 -3.24 2.71
N HIS A 366 -7.92 -3.97 2.26
CA HIS A 366 -9.21 -3.44 1.83
C HIS A 366 -10.34 -3.81 2.79
N ALA A 367 -11.39 -3.00 2.83
CA ALA A 367 -12.52 -3.19 3.72
C ALA A 367 -13.36 -4.41 3.34
N SER A 368 -13.99 -5.01 4.36
CA SER A 368 -14.98 -6.07 4.14
C SER A 368 -16.26 -5.49 3.53
N ILE A 369 -17.10 -6.31 2.90
CA ILE A 369 -18.39 -5.86 2.37
C ILE A 369 -19.28 -5.25 3.48
N PRO A 370 -19.38 -5.83 4.70
CA PRO A 370 -20.11 -5.20 5.81
C PRO A 370 -19.55 -3.82 6.19
N ASP A 371 -18.23 -3.65 6.21
CA ASP A 371 -17.62 -2.35 6.51
C ASP A 371 -17.91 -1.33 5.40
N LEU A 372 -17.77 -1.70 4.13
CA LEU A 372 -18.12 -0.83 3.00
C LEU A 372 -19.60 -0.40 3.07
N LYS A 373 -20.52 -1.30 3.46
CA LYS A 373 -21.93 -0.96 3.66
C LYS A 373 -22.12 0.04 4.80
N ARG A 374 -21.44 -0.13 5.93
CA ARG A 374 -21.46 0.82 7.06
C ARG A 374 -21.00 2.21 6.63
N LEU A 375 -19.90 2.26 5.86
CA LEU A 375 -19.35 3.51 5.37
C LEU A 375 -20.28 4.19 4.35
N ALA A 376 -20.79 3.46 3.36
CA ALA A 376 -21.72 3.98 2.37
C ALA A 376 -23.02 4.50 3.02
N ALA A 377 -23.55 3.79 4.02
CA ALA A 377 -24.73 4.21 4.77
C ALA A 377 -24.48 5.47 5.60
N ALA A 378 -23.31 5.61 6.21
CA ALA A 378 -22.93 6.80 6.97
C ALA A 378 -22.76 8.03 6.08
N ILE A 379 -22.09 7.88 4.94
CA ILE A 379 -21.87 8.97 3.97
C ILE A 379 -23.21 9.39 3.33
N ALA A 380 -24.09 8.42 3.07
CA ALA A 380 -25.38 8.62 2.41
C ALA A 380 -25.28 9.49 1.14
N PRO A 381 -24.44 9.11 0.15
CA PRO A 381 -24.18 9.95 -1.02
C PRO A 381 -25.41 9.99 -1.95
N ARG A 382 -25.57 11.06 -2.72
CA ARG A 382 -26.61 11.14 -3.77
C ARG A 382 -26.41 10.07 -4.84
N GLN A 383 -25.15 9.81 -5.20
CA GLN A 383 -24.75 8.75 -6.12
C GLN A 383 -23.53 7.99 -5.57
N LEU A 384 -23.54 6.67 -5.70
CA LEU A 384 -22.38 5.81 -5.44
C LEU A 384 -21.89 5.20 -6.77
N VAL A 385 -20.60 5.35 -7.07
CA VAL A 385 -19.97 4.73 -8.24
C VAL A 385 -18.90 3.75 -7.76
N PRO A 386 -19.00 2.46 -8.13
CA PRO A 386 -17.97 1.48 -7.79
C PRO A 386 -16.69 1.76 -8.56
N VAL A 387 -15.57 1.67 -7.85
CA VAL A 387 -14.21 1.69 -8.42
C VAL A 387 -13.37 0.61 -7.75
N HIS A 388 -12.20 0.30 -8.32
CA HIS A 388 -11.24 -0.65 -7.79
C HIS A 388 -11.90 -2.01 -7.47
N THR A 389 -12.63 -2.58 -8.43
CA THR A 389 -13.42 -3.81 -8.24
C THR A 389 -13.48 -4.66 -9.49
N PHE A 390 -13.56 -5.98 -9.33
CA PHE A 390 -13.85 -6.91 -10.43
C PHE A 390 -15.34 -7.13 -10.66
N MET A 391 -16.20 -6.71 -9.73
CA MET A 391 -17.62 -7.10 -9.67
C MET A 391 -18.54 -5.89 -9.50
N PRO A 392 -18.48 -4.85 -10.36
CA PRO A 392 -19.30 -3.66 -10.23
C PRO A 392 -20.81 -3.97 -10.30
N GLU A 393 -21.21 -5.01 -11.03
CA GLU A 393 -22.60 -5.46 -11.17
C GLU A 393 -23.23 -5.95 -9.86
N ARG A 394 -22.41 -6.27 -8.85
CA ARG A 394 -22.90 -6.67 -7.52
C ARG A 394 -23.25 -5.47 -6.64
N PHE A 395 -22.73 -4.28 -6.94
CA PHE A 395 -22.94 -3.10 -6.10
C PHE A 395 -24.43 -2.71 -5.94
N PRO A 396 -25.27 -2.65 -6.99
CA PRO A 396 -26.68 -2.26 -6.84
C PRO A 396 -27.44 -3.13 -5.82
N ALA A 397 -27.16 -4.44 -5.80
CA ALA A 397 -27.79 -5.37 -4.85
C ALA A 397 -27.27 -5.18 -3.42
N LEU A 398 -26.02 -4.74 -3.24
CA LEU A 398 -25.38 -4.60 -1.94
C LEU A 398 -25.57 -3.21 -1.30
N PHE A 399 -25.61 -2.15 -2.10
CA PHE A 399 -25.57 -0.76 -1.64
C PHE A 399 -26.82 0.06 -1.98
N GLY A 400 -27.73 -0.47 -2.82
CA GLY A 400 -29.04 0.13 -3.08
C GLY A 400 -29.17 0.85 -4.42
N GLN A 401 -30.24 1.64 -4.55
CA GLN A 401 -30.70 2.20 -5.83
C GLN A 401 -29.89 3.40 -6.34
N ASN A 402 -29.15 4.09 -5.46
CA ASN A 402 -28.30 5.23 -5.83
C ASN A 402 -26.95 4.81 -6.44
N VAL A 403 -26.71 3.51 -6.62
CA VAL A 403 -25.53 2.98 -7.30
C VAL A 403 -25.63 3.23 -8.80
N THR A 404 -24.59 3.79 -9.39
CA THR A 404 -24.45 3.96 -10.84
C THR A 404 -23.14 3.32 -11.31
N ILE A 405 -23.26 2.30 -12.15
CA ILE A 405 -22.10 1.68 -12.80
C ILE A 405 -21.66 2.57 -13.97
N ARG A 406 -20.36 2.78 -14.10
CA ARG A 406 -19.74 3.54 -15.19
C ARG A 406 -18.80 2.63 -15.98
N GLU A 407 -18.55 3.00 -17.23
CA GLU A 407 -17.54 2.35 -18.06
C GLU A 407 -16.26 3.20 -18.08
N ASP A 408 -15.12 2.54 -18.17
CA ASP A 408 -13.84 3.20 -18.30
C ASP A 408 -13.80 4.07 -19.58
N GLY A 409 -13.14 5.23 -19.49
CA GLY A 409 -12.93 6.16 -20.60
C GLY A 409 -14.12 7.05 -20.95
N GLN A 410 -15.25 6.99 -20.25
CA GLN A 410 -16.41 7.85 -20.50
C GLN A 410 -16.47 9.03 -19.51
N TRP A 411 -16.83 10.22 -19.99
CA TRP A 411 -17.12 11.37 -19.14
C TRP A 411 -18.59 11.37 -18.68
N TRP A 412 -18.85 11.73 -17.43
CA TRP A 412 -20.20 12.00 -16.93
C TRP A 412 -20.20 13.16 -15.91
N ASP A 413 -21.36 13.77 -15.71
CA ASP A 413 -21.57 14.80 -14.68
C ASP A 413 -21.86 14.17 -13.31
N THR A 414 -21.33 14.77 -12.24
CA THR A 414 -21.68 14.38 -10.86
C THR A 414 -23.16 14.63 -10.59
N ALA A 415 -23.74 13.89 -9.64
CA ALA A 415 -25.15 14.02 -9.30
C ALA A 415 -25.44 15.37 -8.62
N ALA A 416 -26.37 16.16 -9.16
CA ALA A 416 -26.73 17.48 -8.63
C ALA A 416 -27.65 17.42 -7.40
#